data_AF-A0A935VXZ1-F1
#
_entry.id   AF-A0A935VXZ1-F1
#
_cell.length_a   1.000
_cell.length_b   1.000
_cell.length_c   1.000
_cell.angle_alpha   90.00
_cell.angle_beta   90.00
_cell.angle_gamma   90.00
#
_symmetry.space_group_name_H-M   'P 1'
#
loop_
_entity.id
_entity.type
_entity.pdbx_description
1 polymer ?
#
loop_
_entity_poly.entity_id
_entity_poly.type
_entity_poly.pdbx_seq_one_letter_code
_entity_poly.pdbx_strand_id
1 'polypeptide(L)'
;MFCPKCGRPDQSPETFCRQCGTFLPDLLKPAKKENTPEEHIKVNTVLSLMTVITCFTLAILLYSVLGFRQQTPILVYVTTGLLIAMGAWHIQSFIRIRKLKKQWSLRSPNQTSDENSGIGGSTIELMLEPADFNDPVPVSVTENTTRNLSKHEMCSPKA
;
A
#
# COMPACT_ATOMS: atom_id res chain seq x y z
N MET A 1 -25.13 -3.14 -23.01
CA MET A 1 -23.80 -3.45 -23.61
C MET A 1 -23.82 -4.88 -24.16
N PHE A 2 -22.92 -5.20 -25.09
CA PHE A 2 -22.82 -6.54 -25.69
C PHE A 2 -21.86 -7.43 -24.88
N CYS A 3 -22.14 -8.74 -24.82
CA CYS A 3 -21.20 -9.69 -24.23
C CYS A 3 -20.04 -9.99 -25.20
N PRO A 4 -18.77 -9.87 -24.78
CA PRO A 4 -17.62 -10.10 -25.67
C PRO A 4 -17.45 -11.57 -26.07
N LYS A 5 -18.02 -12.53 -25.33
CA LYS A 5 -17.95 -13.96 -25.69
C LYS A 5 -19.07 -14.44 -26.60
N CYS A 6 -20.31 -13.98 -26.39
CA CYS A 6 -21.48 -14.52 -27.09
C CYS A 6 -22.24 -13.50 -27.94
N GLY A 7 -21.85 -12.22 -27.93
CA GLY A 7 -22.44 -11.17 -28.76
C GLY A 7 -23.87 -10.76 -28.39
N ARG A 8 -24.43 -11.27 -27.28
CA ARG A 8 -25.83 -10.99 -26.91
C ARG A 8 -26.01 -9.51 -26.50
N PRO A 9 -27.03 -8.80 -27.03
CA PRO A 9 -27.39 -7.44 -26.60
C PRO A 9 -28.06 -7.43 -25.21
N ASP A 10 -28.30 -6.21 -24.69
CA ASP A 10 -29.09 -5.93 -23.48
C ASP A 10 -28.60 -6.56 -22.16
N GLN A 11 -27.28 -6.55 -21.92
CA GLN A 11 -26.72 -6.84 -20.59
C GLN A 11 -26.46 -5.56 -19.79
N SER A 12 -26.73 -5.62 -18.48
CA SER A 12 -26.42 -4.58 -17.49
C SER A 12 -24.97 -4.69 -16.99
N PRO A 13 -24.26 -3.56 -16.76
CA PRO A 13 -22.91 -3.57 -16.19
C PRO A 13 -22.88 -4.27 -14.82
N GLU A 14 -21.74 -4.87 -14.48
CA GLU A 14 -21.51 -5.58 -13.20
C GLU A 14 -22.41 -6.82 -13.00
N THR A 15 -22.91 -7.42 -14.08
CA THR A 15 -23.68 -8.66 -14.02
C THR A 15 -23.06 -9.78 -14.83
N PHE A 16 -23.46 -11.02 -14.54
CA PHE A 16 -23.07 -12.18 -15.32
C PHE A 16 -23.94 -12.29 -16.57
N CYS A 17 -23.32 -12.66 -17.71
CA CYS A 17 -24.06 -12.94 -18.92
C CYS A 17 -25.00 -14.13 -18.72
N ARG A 18 -26.29 -13.94 -19.01
CA ARG A 18 -27.32 -15.00 -18.85
C ARG A 18 -27.14 -16.21 -19.77
N GLN A 19 -26.31 -16.12 -20.82
CA GLN A 19 -26.14 -17.19 -21.79
C GLN A 19 -24.86 -17.99 -21.59
N CYS A 20 -23.72 -17.31 -21.35
CA CYS A 20 -22.42 -17.97 -21.20
C CYS A 20 -21.83 -17.90 -19.79
N GLY A 21 -22.50 -17.23 -18.85
CA GLY A 21 -22.09 -17.16 -17.44
C GLY A 21 -20.83 -16.33 -17.17
N THR A 22 -20.30 -15.59 -18.14
CA THR A 22 -19.13 -14.73 -17.91
C THR A 22 -19.52 -13.45 -17.19
N PHE A 23 -18.70 -13.00 -16.23
CA PHE A 23 -18.86 -11.69 -15.59
C PHE A 23 -18.55 -10.57 -16.59
N LEU A 24 -19.42 -9.57 -16.71
CA LEU A 24 -19.18 -8.39 -17.53
C LEU A 24 -18.78 -7.22 -16.63
N PRO A 25 -17.49 -6.84 -16.58
CA PRO A 25 -17.08 -5.65 -15.86
C PRO A 25 -17.69 -4.41 -16.52
N ASP A 26 -17.96 -3.39 -15.72
CA ASP A 26 -18.43 -2.10 -16.21
C ASP A 26 -17.29 -1.41 -16.96
N LEU A 27 -17.31 -1.46 -18.29
CA LEU A 27 -16.30 -0.83 -19.15
C LEU A 27 -16.44 0.71 -19.18
N LEU A 28 -17.58 1.25 -18.74
CA LEU A 28 -17.82 2.69 -18.69
C LEU A 28 -17.33 3.31 -17.39
N LYS A 29 -17.25 2.51 -16.32
CA LYS A 29 -16.51 2.93 -15.14
C LYS A 29 -15.03 2.78 -15.45
N PRO A 30 -14.23 3.87 -15.41
CA PRO A 30 -12.78 3.70 -15.43
C PRO A 30 -12.45 2.71 -14.32
N ALA A 31 -11.75 1.62 -14.67
CA ALA A 31 -11.35 0.61 -13.71
C ALA A 31 -10.85 1.36 -12.48
N LYS A 32 -11.52 1.19 -11.32
CA LYS A 32 -11.12 1.85 -10.08
C LYS A 32 -9.62 1.59 -10.00
N LYS A 33 -8.83 2.64 -10.22
CA LYS A 33 -7.39 2.55 -10.24
C LYS A 33 -7.08 2.00 -8.86
N GLU A 34 -6.70 0.74 -8.80
CA GLU A 34 -6.41 0.08 -7.54
C GLU A 34 -5.34 0.97 -6.93
N ASN A 35 -5.71 1.70 -5.87
CA ASN A 35 -4.87 2.74 -5.31
C ASN A 35 -3.52 2.10 -5.13
N THR A 36 -2.52 2.60 -5.87
CA THR A 36 -1.24 1.93 -5.87
C THR A 36 -0.79 1.88 -4.41
N PRO A 37 -0.21 0.76 -3.94
CA PRO A 37 0.20 0.63 -2.54
C PRO A 37 1.09 1.80 -2.08
N GLU A 38 1.73 2.48 -3.03
CA GLU A 38 2.46 3.74 -2.84
C GLU A 38 1.60 4.91 -2.32
N GLU A 39 0.39 5.10 -2.83
CA GLU A 39 -0.52 6.16 -2.38
C GLU A 39 -0.97 5.91 -0.94
N HIS A 40 -1.29 4.65 -0.60
CA HIS A 40 -1.63 4.27 0.77
C HIS A 40 -0.48 4.54 1.76
N ILE A 41 0.77 4.27 1.36
CA ILE A 41 1.95 4.56 2.19
C ILE A 41 2.11 6.08 2.36
N LYS A 42 1.94 6.88 1.30
CA LYS A 42 2.05 8.35 1.38
C LYS A 42 1.00 8.93 2.34
N VAL A 43 -0.27 8.56 2.18
CA VAL A 43 -1.36 9.06 3.04
C VAL A 43 -1.13 8.67 4.50
N ASN A 44 -0.78 7.41 4.76
CA ASN A 44 -0.50 6.95 6.13
C ASN A 44 0.73 7.65 6.74
N THR A 45 1.74 7.95 5.93
CA THR A 45 2.94 8.69 6.37
C THR A 45 2.60 10.12 6.76
N VAL A 46 1.81 10.82 5.94
CA VAL A 46 1.36 12.19 6.24
C VAL A 46 0.48 12.20 7.49
N LEU A 47 -0.46 11.26 7.58
CA LEU A 47 -1.33 11.13 8.74
C LEU A 47 -0.52 10.89 10.03
N SER A 48 0.46 9.97 10.00
CA SER A 48 1.32 9.71 11.17
C SER A 48 2.23 10.89 11.51
N LEU A 49 2.61 11.73 10.55
CA LEU A 49 3.40 12.93 10.83
C LEU A 49 2.53 13.98 11.53
N MET A 50 1.30 14.20 11.04
CA MET A 50 0.36 15.12 11.64
C MET A 50 0.01 14.70 13.07
N THR A 51 -0.21 13.40 13.33
CA THR A 51 -0.49 12.93 14.69
C THR A 51 0.68 13.16 15.65
N VAL A 52 1.93 12.96 15.20
CA VAL A 52 3.12 13.25 16.01
C VAL A 52 3.16 14.73 16.37
N ILE A 53 3.02 15.62 15.38
CA ILE A 53 3.03 17.08 15.60
C ILE A 53 1.93 17.46 16.59
N THR A 54 0.69 17.01 16.38
CA THR A 54 -0.44 17.30 17.26
C THR A 54 -0.23 16.77 18.68
N CYS A 55 0.33 15.56 18.85
CA CYS A 55 0.59 15.02 20.18
C CYS A 55 1.65 15.83 20.94
N PHE A 56 2.75 16.20 20.28
CA PHE A 56 3.80 17.00 20.90
C PHE A 56 3.33 18.43 21.20
N THR A 57 2.60 19.08 20.30
CA THR A 57 2.06 20.42 20.57
C THR A 57 1.08 20.41 21.73
N LEU A 58 0.19 19.40 21.80
CA LEU A 58 -0.73 19.24 22.92
C LEU A 58 0.00 18.96 24.24
N ALA A 59 1.01 18.09 24.23
CA ALA A 59 1.82 17.79 25.41
C ALA A 59 2.59 19.01 25.92
N ILE A 60 3.20 19.78 25.01
CA ILE A 60 3.90 21.03 25.35
C ILE A 60 2.90 22.06 25.90
N LEU A 61 1.74 22.24 25.27
CA LEU A 61 0.73 23.20 25.72
C LEU A 61 0.21 22.83 27.12
N LEU A 62 -0.13 21.56 27.35
CA LEU A 62 -0.53 21.07 28.68
C LEU A 62 0.56 21.31 29.72
N TYR A 63 1.82 21.00 29.38
CA TYR A 63 2.94 21.22 30.28
C TYR A 63 3.18 22.71 30.57
N SER A 64 3.13 23.58 29.57
CA SER A 64 3.34 25.02 29.72
C SER A 64 2.22 25.71 30.49
N VAL A 65 0.94 25.33 30.26
CA VAL A 65 -0.20 25.98 30.90
C VAL A 65 -0.43 25.47 32.33
N LEU A 66 -0.24 24.16 32.56
CA LEU A 66 -0.61 23.52 33.82
C LEU A 66 0.60 23.18 34.70
N GLY A 67 1.78 22.95 34.12
CA GLY A 67 2.96 22.47 34.85
C GLY A 67 3.51 23.42 35.91
N PHE A 68 3.20 24.72 35.83
CA PHE A 68 3.67 25.74 36.78
C PHE A 68 2.70 26.02 37.94
N ARG A 69 1.56 25.33 38.04
CA ARG A 69 0.64 25.49 39.18
C ARG A 69 1.04 24.56 40.33
N GLN A 70 1.03 25.06 41.56
CA GLN A 70 1.35 24.25 42.76
C GLN A 70 0.31 23.15 43.06
N GLN A 71 -0.86 23.20 42.43
CA GLN A 71 -1.95 22.24 42.61
C GLN A 71 -2.31 21.53 41.29
N THR A 72 -1.30 21.10 40.51
CA THR A 72 -1.58 20.33 39.30
C THR A 72 -2.12 18.95 39.66
N PRO A 73 -3.28 18.53 39.14
CA PRO A 73 -3.77 17.19 39.37
C PRO A 73 -2.86 16.17 38.70
N ILE A 74 -2.63 15.03 39.37
CA ILE A 74 -1.78 13.91 38.89
C ILE A 74 -2.16 13.48 37.46
N LEU A 75 -3.45 13.59 37.12
CA LEU A 75 -3.99 13.31 35.79
C LEU A 75 -3.23 14.03 34.67
N VAL A 76 -2.78 15.28 34.87
CA VAL A 76 -2.06 16.06 33.84
C VAL A 76 -0.71 15.42 33.52
N TYR A 77 0.00 14.93 34.52
CA TYR A 77 1.27 14.23 34.31
C TYR A 77 1.06 12.90 33.59
N VAL A 78 0.01 12.16 33.97
CA VAL A 78 -0.35 10.88 33.31
C VAL A 78 -0.71 11.11 31.84
N THR A 79 -1.54 12.11 31.54
CA THR A 79 -1.92 12.43 30.16
C THR A 79 -0.72 12.92 29.34
N THR A 80 0.15 13.74 29.93
CA THR A 80 1.36 14.21 29.24
C THR A 80 2.30 13.04 28.93
N GLY A 81 2.49 12.13 29.89
CA GLY A 81 3.27 10.90 29.68
C GLY A 81 2.67 10.00 28.59
N LEU A 82 1.34 9.84 28.55
CA LEU A 82 0.65 9.06 27.52
C LEU A 82 0.84 9.67 26.12
N LEU A 83 0.74 10.99 25.98
CA LEU A 83 0.95 11.69 24.71
C LEU A 83 2.38 11.53 24.20
N ILE A 84 3.37 11.63 25.11
CA ILE A 84 4.78 11.40 24.77
C ILE A 84 4.99 9.95 24.33
N ALA A 85 4.41 8.98 25.03
CA ALA A 85 4.51 7.56 24.68
C ALA A 85 3.90 7.26 23.29
N MET A 86 2.71 7.82 23.00
CA MET A 86 2.08 7.73 21.68
C MET A 86 2.95 8.39 20.59
N GLY A 87 3.51 9.58 20.86
CA GLY A 87 4.44 10.24 19.97
C GLY A 87 5.68 9.39 19.65
N ALA A 88 6.28 8.79 20.68
CA ALA A 88 7.42 7.89 20.54
C ALA A 88 7.08 6.63 19.71
N TRP A 89 5.90 6.05 19.92
CA TRP A 89 5.42 4.89 19.15
C TRP A 89 5.27 5.22 17.66
N HIS A 90 4.68 6.38 17.33
CA HIS A 90 4.55 6.85 15.95
C HIS A 90 5.92 7.14 15.31
N ILE A 91 6.87 7.74 16.05
CA ILE A 91 8.25 7.94 15.58
C ILE A 91 8.92 6.60 15.28
N GLN A 92 8.78 5.60 16.15
CA GLN A 92 9.35 4.27 15.93
C GLN A 92 8.77 3.61 14.67
N SER A 93 7.45 3.68 14.50
CA SER A 93 6.76 3.18 13.30
C SER A 93 7.26 3.88 12.04
N PHE A 94 7.43 5.19 12.10
CA PHE A 94 7.95 6.00 11.01
C PHE A 94 9.40 5.65 10.64
N ILE A 95 10.27 5.41 11.62
CA ILE A 95 11.65 4.96 11.38
C ILE A 95 11.65 3.59 10.68
N ARG A 96 10.79 2.66 11.09
CA ARG A 96 10.67 1.34 10.44
C ARG A 96 10.23 1.49 8.98
N ILE A 97 9.22 2.32 8.70
CA ILE A 97 8.76 2.61 7.33
C ILE A 97 9.89 3.23 6.51
N ARG A 98 10.66 4.17 7.06
CA ARG A 98 11.82 4.77 6.36
C ARG A 98 12.90 3.75 6.04
N LYS A 99 13.18 2.80 6.95
CA LYS A 99 14.15 1.72 6.69
C LYS A 99 13.68 0.81 5.55
N LEU A 100 12.40 0.45 5.51
CA LEU A 100 11.81 -0.34 4.42
C LEU A 100 11.89 0.43 3.09
N LYS A 101 11.55 1.72 3.09
CA LYS A 101 11.66 2.57 1.89
C LYS A 101 13.09 2.65 1.38
N LYS A 102 14.09 2.76 2.28
CA LYS A 102 15.50 2.77 1.90
C LYS A 102 15.90 1.47 1.19
N GLN A 103 15.45 0.32 1.72
CA GLN A 103 15.71 -0.99 1.09
C GLN A 103 15.05 -1.14 -0.28
N TRP A 104 13.82 -0.64 -0.45
CA TRP A 104 13.13 -0.66 -1.75
C TRP A 104 13.77 0.28 -2.77
N SER A 105 14.15 1.49 -2.35
CA SER A 105 14.85 2.45 -3.20
C SER A 105 16.18 1.90 -3.70
N LEU A 106 16.94 1.18 -2.86
CA LEU A 106 18.17 0.50 -3.26
C LEU A 106 17.93 -0.66 -4.25
N ARG A 107 16.75 -1.28 -4.23
CA ARG A 107 16.38 -2.39 -5.13
C ARG A 107 15.77 -1.91 -6.45
N SER A 108 15.45 -0.63 -6.58
CA SER A 108 14.92 -0.01 -7.80
C SER A 108 15.91 0.96 -8.48
N PRO A 109 17.16 0.58 -8.78
CA PRO A 109 18.11 1.49 -9.42
C PRO A 109 17.78 1.83 -10.89
N ASN A 110 16.77 1.23 -11.53
CA ASN A 110 16.48 1.42 -12.96
C ASN A 110 15.18 2.17 -13.28
N GLN A 111 14.52 2.82 -12.32
CA GLN A 111 13.43 3.76 -12.62
C GLN A 111 13.91 5.20 -12.40
N THR A 112 14.82 5.61 -13.28
CA THR A 112 15.12 7.00 -13.59
C THR A 112 13.85 7.67 -14.11
N SER A 113 13.22 8.53 -13.30
CA SER A 113 12.59 9.76 -13.80
C SER A 113 13.72 10.81 -13.75
N ASP A 114 14.20 11.40 -14.84
CA ASP A 114 13.48 12.00 -15.97
C ASP A 114 12.30 12.86 -15.53
N GLU A 115 12.54 13.71 -14.54
CA GLU A 115 11.87 15.01 -14.45
C GLU A 115 12.65 16.03 -15.29
N ASN A 116 12.48 15.99 -16.61
CA ASN A 116 12.48 17.22 -17.41
C ASN A 116 11.89 16.95 -18.81
N SER A 117 10.64 17.36 -19.05
CA SER A 117 10.15 18.02 -20.27
C SER A 117 8.65 17.80 -20.51
N GLY A 118 7.95 18.90 -20.78
CA GLY A 118 7.07 18.92 -21.95
C GLY A 118 5.60 18.58 -21.73
N ILE A 119 4.82 19.62 -21.54
CA ILE A 119 3.48 19.76 -22.12
C ILE A 119 3.54 19.33 -23.61
N GLY A 120 2.73 18.35 -24.04
CA GLY A 120 2.55 18.06 -25.46
C GLY A 120 1.98 16.69 -25.83
N GLY A 121 0.66 16.64 -26.02
CA GLY A 121 -0.14 15.78 -26.88
C GLY A 121 0.35 14.43 -27.43
N SER A 122 -0.55 13.44 -27.32
CA SER A 122 -0.85 12.42 -28.35
C SER A 122 0.32 11.59 -28.89
N THR A 123 0.39 10.31 -28.55
CA THR A 123 0.05 9.18 -29.44
C THR A 123 0.08 7.88 -28.62
N ILE A 124 -1.01 7.13 -28.68
CA ILE A 124 -1.08 5.75 -28.20
C ILE A 124 -0.35 4.90 -29.23
N GLU A 125 0.92 4.60 -29.00
CA GLU A 125 1.62 3.52 -29.70
C GLU A 125 2.23 2.59 -28.66
N LEU A 126 1.60 1.42 -28.61
CA LEU A 126 1.79 0.36 -27.65
C LEU A 126 3.07 -0.42 -28.02
N MET A 127 4.24 0.16 -27.77
CA MET A 127 5.51 -0.56 -27.81
C MET A 127 5.68 -1.34 -26.50
N LEU A 128 5.14 -2.57 -26.45
CA LEU A 128 5.73 -3.56 -25.57
C LEU A 128 7.10 -3.92 -26.15
N GLU A 129 8.16 -3.69 -25.37
CA GLU A 129 9.49 -4.20 -25.68
C GLU A 129 9.41 -5.72 -25.94
N PRO A 130 9.99 -6.22 -27.04
CA PRO A 130 10.05 -7.65 -27.31
C PRO A 130 10.76 -8.34 -26.14
N ALA A 131 10.14 -9.40 -25.61
CA ALA A 131 10.69 -10.15 -24.51
C ALA A 131 12.13 -10.60 -24.84
N ASP A 132 13.10 -10.07 -24.11
CA ASP A 132 14.49 -10.50 -24.20
C ASP A 132 14.64 -11.82 -23.45
N PHE A 133 14.79 -12.91 -24.20
CA PHE A 133 14.97 -14.26 -23.66
C PHE A 133 16.45 -14.57 -23.33
N ASN A 134 17.37 -13.63 -23.55
CA ASN A 134 18.80 -13.88 -23.32
C ASN A 134 19.23 -13.67 -21.87
N ASP A 135 18.41 -13.04 -21.03
CA ASP A 135 18.67 -12.87 -19.60
C ASP A 135 17.55 -13.51 -18.77
N PRO A 136 17.54 -14.84 -18.60
CA PRO A 136 16.57 -15.50 -17.74
C PRO A 136 16.80 -15.04 -16.31
N VAL A 137 15.97 -14.09 -15.85
CA VAL A 137 15.92 -13.67 -14.45
C VAL A 137 15.75 -14.94 -13.61
N PRO A 138 16.67 -15.25 -12.69
CA PRO A 138 16.60 -16.47 -11.91
C PRO A 138 15.30 -16.49 -11.11
N VAL A 139 14.56 -17.58 -11.26
CA VAL A 139 13.30 -17.91 -10.58
C VAL A 139 13.57 -17.91 -9.07
N SER A 140 13.55 -16.73 -8.45
CA SER A 140 13.89 -16.56 -7.06
C SER A 140 12.77 -15.79 -6.38
N VAL A 141 11.99 -16.55 -5.60
CA VAL A 141 11.31 -16.22 -4.34
C VAL A 141 9.98 -17.00 -4.21
N THR A 142 9.36 -17.48 -5.30
CA THR A 142 8.10 -18.25 -5.21
C THR A 142 8.27 -19.75 -4.94
N GLU A 143 9.41 -20.36 -5.30
CA GLU A 143 9.60 -21.81 -5.19
C GLU A 143 9.92 -22.29 -3.76
N ASN A 144 10.44 -21.42 -2.88
CA ASN A 144 10.85 -21.86 -1.55
C ASN A 144 9.68 -22.01 -0.57
N THR A 145 8.52 -21.41 -0.87
CA THR A 145 7.35 -21.46 0.02
C THR A 145 6.47 -22.70 -0.24
N THR A 146 6.47 -23.26 -1.45
CA THR A 146 5.68 -24.46 -1.81
C THR A 146 6.39 -25.77 -1.46
N ARG A 147 7.71 -25.78 -1.29
CA ARG A 147 8.49 -27.00 -1.01
C ARG A 147 8.19 -27.65 0.35
N ASN A 148 7.61 -26.91 1.31
CA ASN A 148 7.29 -27.45 2.63
C ASN A 148 5.87 -28.02 2.77
N LEU A 149 4.97 -27.82 1.79
CA LEU A 149 3.61 -28.39 1.87
C LEU A 149 3.59 -29.90 1.56
N SER A 150 4.41 -30.37 0.61
CA SER A 150 4.41 -31.78 0.19
C SER A 150 5.02 -32.74 1.22
N LYS A 151 5.78 -32.24 2.21
CA LYS A 151 6.37 -33.09 3.26
C LYS A 151 5.35 -33.55 4.31
N HIS A 152 4.22 -32.86 4.47
CA HIS A 152 3.30 -33.14 5.56
C HIS A 152 2.21 -34.18 5.22
N GLU A 153 2.06 -34.57 3.94
CA GLU A 153 1.04 -35.54 3.51
C GLU A 153 1.50 -37.01 3.55
N MET A 154 2.78 -37.31 3.78
CA MET A 154 3.29 -38.69 3.76
C MET A 154 3.36 -39.39 5.13
N CYS A 155 2.91 -38.76 6.22
CA CYS A 155 2.79 -39.41 7.54
C CYS A 155 1.33 -39.47 8.00
N SER A 156 0.49 -40.15 7.21
CA SER A 156 -0.79 -40.65 7.73
C SER A 156 -0.60 -42.11 8.19
N PRO A 157 -0.85 -42.42 9.47
CA PRO A 157 -0.67 -43.76 10.00
C PRO A 157 -1.75 -44.70 9.44
N LYS A 158 -1.32 -45.85 8.89
CA LYS A 158 -2.24 -46.96 8.61
C LYS A 158 -2.73 -47.51 9.94
N ALA A 159 -4.04 -47.42 10.16
CA ALA A 159 -4.77 -48.21 11.14
C ALA A 159 -4.91 -49.66 10.67
#